data_AF-A0A958E0E8-F1
#
_entry.id   AF-A0A958E0E8-F1
#
_cell.length_a   1.000
_cell.length_b   1.000
_cell.length_c   1.000
_cell.angle_alpha   90.00
_cell.angle_beta   90.00
_cell.angle_gamma   90.00
#
_symmetry.space_group_name_H-M   'P 1'
#
loop_
_entity.id
_entity.type
_entity.pdbx_description
1 polymer ?
#
loop_
_entity_poly.entity_id
_entity_poly.type
_entity_poly.pdbx_seq_one_letter_code
_entity_poly.pdbx_strand_id
1 'polypeptide(L)' 'MAQFLMEAATICLLGGVVGLALAFGVTAIVDKFLLPASLSPGIVIVALFVSILVGIISGIIPAYKAAKLNPIEALRYE' A
#
# COMPACT_ATOMS: atom_id res chain seq x y z
N MET A 1 5.34 1.06 -18.60
CA MET A 1 5.61 1.76 -17.32
C MET A 1 4.37 2.39 -16.71
N ALA A 2 3.66 3.26 -17.43
CA ALA A 2 2.45 3.89 -16.89
C ALA A 2 1.36 2.90 -16.44
N GLN A 3 1.14 1.80 -17.18
CA GLN A 3 0.17 0.76 -16.79
C GLN A 3 0.51 0.11 -15.44
N PHE A 4 1.73 -0.42 -15.29
CA PHE A 4 2.17 -1.05 -14.03
C PHE A 4 2.18 -0.08 -12.87
N LEU A 5 2.53 1.19 -13.11
CA LEU A 5 2.49 2.22 -12.08
C LEU A 5 1.05 2.54 -11.66
N MET A 6 0.11 2.64 -12.61
CA MET A 6 -1.31 2.83 -12.33
C MET A 6 -1.92 1.65 -11.57
N GLU A 7 -1.57 0.43 -11.95
CA GLU A 7 -2.04 -0.79 -11.28
C GLU A 7 -1.52 -0.87 -9.84
N ALA A 8 -0.22 -0.65 -9.65
CA ALA A 8 0.38 -0.56 -8.32
C ALA A 8 -0.23 0.56 -7.46
N ALA A 9 -0.46 1.74 -8.04
CA ALA A 9 -1.11 2.86 -7.35
C ALA A 9 -2.55 2.52 -6.94
N THR A 10 -3.31 1.86 -7.80
CA THR A 10 -4.69 1.45 -7.53
C THR A 10 -4.75 0.43 -6.40
N ILE A 11 -3.87 -0.59 -6.44
CA ILE A 11 -3.78 -1.60 -5.36
C ILE A 11 -3.35 -0.96 -4.04
N CYS A 12 -2.40 -0.02 -4.07
CA CYS A 12 -1.97 0.69 -2.86
C CYS A 12 -3.09 1.55 -2.26
N LEU A 13 -3.85 2.27 -3.09
CA LEU A 13 -4.98 3.08 -2.63
C LEU A 13 -6.07 2.20 -2.02
N LEU A 14 -6.43 1.10 -2.68
CA LEU A 14 -7.41 0.14 -2.16
C LEU A 14 -6.93 -0.47 -0.83
N GLY A 15 -5.66 -0.89 -0.75
CA GLY A 15 -5.06 -1.39 0.47
C GLY A 15 -5.05 -0.37 1.61
N GLY A 16 -4.77 0.90 1.32
CA GLY A 16 -4.81 1.99 2.28
C GLY A 16 -6.22 2.24 2.84
N VAL A 17 -7.24 2.28 1.97
CA VAL A 17 -8.64 2.44 2.39
C VAL A 17 -9.11 1.28 3.26
N VAL A 18 -8.83 0.04 2.84
CA VAL A 18 -9.20 -1.17 3.61
C VAL A 18 -8.46 -1.19 4.95
N GLY A 19 -7.17 -0.86 4.96
CA GLY A 19 -6.36 -0.77 6.17
C GLY A 19 -6.91 0.26 7.17
N LEU A 20 -7.30 1.44 6.69
CA LEU A 20 -7.94 2.46 7.54
C LEU A 20 -9.26 1.94 8.12
N ALA A 21 -10.13 1.35 7.29
CA ALA A 21 -11.42 0.83 7.74
C ALA A 21 -11.24 -0.24 8.84
N LEU A 22 -10.27 -1.13 8.66
CA LEU A 22 -9.92 -2.13 9.67
C LEU A 22 -9.35 -1.50 10.94
N ALA A 23 -8.47 -0.51 10.83
CA ALA A 23 -7.93 0.19 12.00
C ALA A 23 -9.02 0.86 12.84
N PHE A 24 -9.98 1.53 12.20
CA PHE A 24 -11.14 2.10 12.89
C PHE A 24 -12.02 1.01 13.51
N GLY A 25 -12.29 -0.07 12.79
CA GLY A 25 -13.10 -1.18 13.29
C GLY A 25 -12.49 -1.85 14.53
N VAL A 26 -11.20 -2.17 14.47
CA VAL A 26 -10.46 -2.74 15.61
C VAL A 26 -10.46 -1.78 16.79
N THR A 27 -10.18 -0.49 16.56
CA THR A 27 -10.19 0.52 17.63
C THR A 27 -11.56 0.60 18.30
N ALA A 28 -12.66 0.62 17.54
CA ALA A 28 -14.01 0.66 18.09
C ALA A 28 -14.37 -0.59 18.91
N ILE A 29 -13.89 -1.77 18.48
CA ILE A 29 -14.07 -3.02 19.25
C ILE A 29 -13.29 -2.94 20.57
N VAL A 30 -12.03 -2.53 20.52
CA VAL A 30 -11.19 -2.42 21.72
C VAL A 30 -11.77 -1.40 22.70
N ASP A 31 -12.20 -0.24 22.20
CA ASP A 31 -12.80 0.83 23.01
C ASP A 31 -14.07 0.35 23.75
N LYS A 32 -14.90 -0.44 23.07
CA LYS A 32 -16.16 -0.94 23.63
C LYS A 32 -15.99 -2.07 24.63
N PHE A 33 -15.00 -2.95 24.44
CA PHE A 33 -14.94 -4.24 25.15
C PHE A 33 -13.74 -4.42 26.08
N LEU A 34 -12.66 -3.67 25.89
CA LEU A 34 -11.39 -3.92 26.57
C LEU A 34 -10.94 -2.73 27.42
N LEU A 35 -10.71 -1.58 26.79
CA LEU A 35 -10.17 -0.39 27.43
C LEU A 35 -10.37 0.83 26.52
N PRO A 36 -10.44 2.06 27.08
CA PRO A 36 -10.58 3.28 26.31
C PRO A 36 -9.49 3.36 25.22
N ALA A 37 -9.90 3.33 23.96
CA ALA A 37 -9.01 3.28 22.82
C ALA A 37 -9.41 4.35 21.81
N SER A 38 -8.52 5.32 21.62
CA SER A 38 -8.69 6.40 20.65
C SER A 38 -7.59 6.36 19.62
N LEU A 39 -7.96 6.47 18.34
CA LEU A 39 -7.00 6.69 17.27
C LEU A 39 -6.46 8.13 17.33
N SER A 40 -5.22 8.27 17.79
CA SER A 40 -4.53 9.56 17.76
C SER A 40 -4.29 10.00 16.31
N PRO A 41 -4.57 11.27 15.96
CA PRO A 41 -4.27 11.80 14.62
C PRO A 41 -2.81 11.57 14.21
N GLY A 42 -1.87 11.60 15.15
CA GLY A 42 -0.45 11.34 14.87
C GLY A 42 -0.19 9.91 14.39
N ILE A 43 -0.86 8.92 14.97
CA ILE A 43 -0.73 7.51 14.57
C ILE A 43 -1.33 7.30 13.17
N VAL A 44 -2.46 7.95 12.89
CA VAL A 44 -3.10 7.89 11.57
C VAL A 44 -2.18 8.47 10.49
N ILE A 45 -1.55 9.62 10.76
CA ILE A 45 -0.60 10.25 9.82
C ILE A 45 0.60 9.33 9.56
N VAL A 46 1.19 8.76 10.61
CA VAL A 46 2.32 7.82 10.47
C VAL A 46 1.91 6.59 9.67
N ALA A 47 0.73 6.01 9.95
CA ALA A 47 0.22 4.85 9.22
C ALA A 47 0.00 5.16 7.73
N LEU A 48 -0.60 6.31 7.41
CA LEU A 48 -0.77 6.78 6.03
C LEU A 48 0.58 6.98 5.34
N PHE A 49 1.54 7.61 6.02
CA PHE A 49 2.87 7.85 5.49
C PHE A 49 3.60 6.54 5.17
N VAL A 50 3.55 5.55 6.08
CA VAL A 50 4.14 4.23 5.88
C VAL A 50 3.44 3.50 4.73
N SER A 51 2.11 3.55 4.64
CA SER A 51 1.35 2.94 3.55
C SER A 51 1.76 3.50 2.17
N ILE A 52 1.87 4.83 2.06
CA ILE A 52 2.33 5.51 0.85
C ILE A 52 3.76 5.10 0.50
N LEU A 53 4.67 5.11 1.49
CA LEU A 53 6.06 4.70 1.27
C LEU A 53 6.17 3.27 0.74
N VAL A 54 5.49 2.33 1.38
CA VAL A 54 5.51 0.92 0.98
C VAL A 54 4.93 0.74 -0.42
N GLY A 55 3.83 1.43 -0.75
CA GLY A 55 3.23 1.39 -2.08
C GLY A 55 4.09 1.97 -3.19
N ILE A 56 4.77 3.07 -2.92
CA ILE A 56 5.70 3.69 -3.87
C ILE A 56 6.90 2.77 -4.10
N ILE A 57 7.50 2.24 -3.04
CA ILE A 57 8.66 1.34 -3.13
C ILE A 57 8.29 0.06 -3.89
N SER A 58 7.16 -0.55 -3.55
CA SER A 58 6.71 -1.78 -4.20
C SER A 58 6.22 -1.56 -5.63
N GLY A 59 5.81 -0.36 -6.03
CA GLY A 59 5.43 -0.04 -7.42
C GLY A 59 6.62 0.36 -8.29
N ILE A 60 7.52 1.21 -7.79
CA ILE A 60 8.62 1.77 -8.58
C ILE A 60 9.73 0.74 -8.82
N ILE A 61 10.12 -0.03 -7.80
CA ILE A 61 11.24 -0.99 -7.91
C ILE A 61 10.97 -2.06 -8.99
N PRO A 62 9.82 -2.77 -9.01
CA PRO A 62 9.55 -3.76 -10.06
C PRO A 62 9.29 -3.12 -11.42
N ALA A 63 8.62 -1.96 -11.48
CA ALA A 63 8.43 -1.25 -12.74
C ALA A 63 9.78 -0.85 -13.37
N TYR A 64 10.72 -0.35 -12.56
CA TYR A 64 12.07 -0.02 -13.01
C TYR A 64 12.85 -1.25 -13.48
N LYS A 65 12.74 -2.39 -12.77
CA LYS A 65 13.32 -3.66 -13.22
C LYS A 65 12.74 -4.11 -14.57
N ALA A 66 11.42 -4.05 -14.73
CA ALA A 66 10.75 -4.41 -15.99
C ALA A 66 11.14 -3.47 -17.15
N ALA A 67 11.41 -2.19 -16.88
CA ALA A 67 11.82 -1.22 -17.91
C ALA A 67 13.20 -1.47 -18.49
N LYS A 68 14.06 -2.11 -17.69
CA LYS A 68 15.47 -2.33 -18.02
C LYS A 68 15.73 -3.72 -18.61
N LEU A 69 14.71 -4.57 -18.71
CA LEU A 69 14.80 -5.87 -19.36
C LEU A 69 14.91 -5.68 -20.88
N ASN A 70 15.90 -6.34 -21.48
CA ASN A 70 16.04 -6.35 -22.93
C ASN A 70 14.80 -7.04 -23.53
N PRO A 71 14.09 -6.40 -24.49
CA PRO A 71 12.87 -6.97 -25.08
C PRO A 71 13.12 -8.33 -25.76
N ILE A 72 14.36 -8.59 -26.20
CA ILE A 72 14.80 -9.86 -26.80
C ILE A 72 14.89 -10.98 -25.75
N GLU A 73 15.28 -10.68 -24.50
CA GLU A 73 15.26 -11.67 -23.40
C GLU A 73 13.85 -11.93 -22.88
N ALA A 74 13.00 -10.89 -22.80
CA ALA A 74 11.63 -11.02 -22.34
C ALA A 74 10.75 -11.93 -23.24
N LEU A 75 11.05 -12.01 -24.54
CA LEU A 75 10.36 -12.88 -25.52
C LEU A 75 10.95 -14.30 -25.60
N ARG A 76 12.14 -14.53 -25.04
CA ARG A 76 12.87 -15.80 -25.12
C ARG A 76 12.72 -16.64 -23.85
N TYR A 77 12.22 -16.03 -22.78
CA TYR A 77 11.62 -16.70 -21.62
C TYR A 77 10.13 -16.92 -21.89
N GLU A 78 9.82 -17.74 -22.89
CA GLU A 78 8.60 -18.57 -22.87
C GLU A 78 9.00 -19.98 -22.43
#